data_AF-A0A317HHZ5-F1
#
_entry.id   AF-A0A317HHZ5-F1
#
_cell.length_a   1.000
_cell.length_b   1.000
_cell.length_c   1.000
_cell.angle_alpha   90.00
_cell.angle_beta   90.00
_cell.angle_gamma   90.00
#
_symmetry.space_group_name_H-M   'P 1'
#
loop_
_entity.id
_entity.type
_entity.pdbx_description
1 polymer ?
#
loop_
_entity_poly.entity_id
_entity_poly.type
_entity_poly.pdbx_seq_one_letter_code
_entity_poly.pdbx_strand_id
1 'polypeptide(L)'
;MSFTISHLGHSYPYQETLVKSNPISNFFRWAKNQDKINHVTWIGISVTVMAGVLFPMAMTVILINGANFGLIMAAMVAMVLVVISNLAALPTTYTIPILILGALIDLIAIVLSFFI
;
A
#
# COMPACT_ATOMS: atom_id res chain seq x y z
N MET A 1 28.11 -16.55 -13.18
CA MET A 1 28.62 -16.70 -14.56
C MET A 1 29.07 -15.32 -14.99
N SER A 2 30.35 -15.09 -15.28
CA SER A 2 30.84 -13.76 -15.68
C SER A 2 30.56 -13.53 -17.17
N PHE A 3 29.92 -12.41 -17.51
CA PHE A 3 29.72 -12.01 -18.90
C PHE A 3 30.74 -10.92 -19.25
N THR A 4 31.55 -11.16 -20.29
CA THR A 4 32.48 -10.17 -20.84
C THR A 4 31.89 -9.60 -22.13
N ILE A 5 31.59 -8.30 -22.14
CA ILE A 5 31.20 -7.59 -23.36
C ILE A 5 32.48 -7.06 -24.01
N SER A 6 32.91 -7.66 -25.11
CA SER A 6 34.09 -7.23 -25.86
C SER A 6 33.78 -5.99 -26.70
N HIS A 7 34.26 -4.83 -26.27
CA HIS A 7 34.27 -3.59 -27.05
C HIS A 7 35.73 -3.14 -27.19
N LEU A 8 36.19 -2.99 -28.44
CA LEU A 8 37.48 -2.41 -28.85
C LEU A 8 38.68 -2.70 -27.92
N GLY A 9 39.06 -3.96 -27.79
CA GLY A 9 40.39 -4.37 -27.29
C GLY A 9 40.63 -4.31 -25.78
N HIS A 10 39.64 -3.88 -24.97
CA HIS A 10 39.76 -3.90 -23.51
C HIS A 10 38.61 -4.67 -22.85
N SER A 11 38.97 -5.77 -22.18
CA SER A 11 38.07 -6.60 -21.40
C SER A 11 37.99 -6.06 -19.98
N TYR A 12 37.00 -5.22 -19.69
CA TYR A 12 36.72 -4.85 -18.30
C TYR A 12 35.93 -5.99 -17.64
N PRO A 13 36.40 -6.57 -16.52
CA PRO A 13 35.59 -7.52 -15.78
C PRO A 13 34.35 -6.79 -15.27
N TYR A 14 33.17 -7.17 -15.78
CA TYR A 14 31.92 -6.64 -15.29
C TYR A 14 31.72 -7.18 -13.87
N GLN A 15 32.12 -6.39 -12.87
CA GLN A 15 31.72 -6.67 -11.50
C GLN A 15 30.21 -6.45 -11.46
N GLU A 16 29.45 -7.53 -11.25
CA GLU A 16 28.09 -7.38 -10.74
C GLU A 16 28.21 -6.61 -9.43
N THR A 17 27.91 -5.32 -9.47
CA THR A 17 27.67 -4.56 -8.25
C THR A 17 26.52 -5.29 -7.56
N LEU A 18 26.82 -6.00 -6.48
CA LEU A 18 25.82 -6.56 -5.59
C LEU A 18 24.98 -5.37 -5.11
N VAL A 19 23.90 -5.08 -5.84
CA VAL A 19 22.97 -4.02 -5.48
C VAL A 19 22.40 -4.45 -4.15
N LYS A 20 22.90 -3.83 -3.07
CA LYS A 20 22.47 -4.11 -1.70
C LYS A 20 20.95 -3.96 -1.68
N SER A 21 20.26 -5.09 -1.56
CA SER A 21 18.81 -5.08 -1.67
C SER A 21 18.25 -4.42 -0.42
N ASN A 22 17.66 -3.24 -0.58
CA ASN A 22 16.95 -2.60 0.52
C ASN A 22 15.55 -3.22 0.63
N PRO A 23 15.00 -3.40 1.85
CA PRO A 23 13.69 -4.01 2.05
C PRO A 23 12.58 -3.27 1.29
N ILE A 24 12.67 -1.94 1.21
CA ILE A 24 11.75 -1.09 0.44
C ILE A 24 11.85 -1.40 -1.06
N SER A 25 13.08 -1.53 -1.60
CA SER A 25 13.28 -1.86 -3.01
C SER A 25 12.75 -3.26 -3.37
N ASN A 26 12.85 -4.20 -2.42
CA ASN A 26 12.29 -5.55 -2.58
C ASN A 26 10.77 -5.52 -2.54
N PHE A 27 10.16 -4.72 -1.67
CA PHE A 27 8.70 -4.53 -1.63
C PHE A 27 8.17 -3.97 -2.96
N PHE A 28 8.77 -2.91 -3.50
CA PHE A 28 8.32 -2.35 -4.79
C PHE A 28 8.52 -3.31 -5.96
N ARG A 29 9.60 -4.11 -5.95
CA ARG A 29 9.79 -5.20 -6.92
C ARG A 29 8.69 -6.27 -6.80
N TRP A 30 8.35 -6.67 -5.58
CA TRP A 30 7.27 -7.62 -5.32
C TRP A 30 5.92 -7.06 -5.77
N ALA A 31 5.57 -5.83 -5.40
CA ALA A 31 4.31 -5.19 -5.78
C ALA A 31 4.17 -5.08 -7.30
N LYS A 32 5.25 -4.72 -8.01
CA LYS A 32 5.27 -4.70 -9.48
C LYS A 32 5.03 -6.07 -10.11
N ASN A 33 5.46 -7.16 -9.47
CA ASN A 33 5.16 -8.51 -9.95
C ASN A 33 3.71 -8.90 -9.67
N GLN A 34 3.14 -8.48 -8.53
CA GLN A 34 1.72 -8.69 -8.23
C GLN A 34 0.80 -7.99 -9.22
N ASP A 35 1.21 -6.83 -9.73
CA ASP A 35 0.45 -6.08 -10.73
C ASP A 35 0.20 -6.85 -12.02
N LYS A 36 1.13 -7.71 -12.43
CA LYS A 36 0.98 -8.46 -13.68
C LYS A 36 0.09 -9.69 -13.55
N ILE A 37 0.03 -10.27 -12.35
CA ILE A 37 -0.58 -11.58 -12.10
C ILE A 37 -1.94 -11.42 -11.43
N ASN A 38 -2.06 -10.54 -10.43
CA ASN A 38 -3.15 -10.49 -9.47
C ASN A 38 -3.75 -9.09 -9.27
N HIS A 39 -3.61 -8.18 -10.24
CA HIS A 39 -4.08 -6.79 -10.11
C HIS A 39 -5.55 -6.68 -9.68
N VAL A 40 -6.44 -7.39 -10.38
CA VAL A 40 -7.89 -7.38 -10.08
C VAL A 40 -8.18 -7.94 -8.69
N THR A 41 -7.46 -8.99 -8.30
CA THR A 41 -7.60 -9.59 -6.96
C THR A 41 -7.24 -8.59 -5.87
N TRP A 42 -6.16 -7.83 -6.04
CA TRP A 42 -5.75 -6.80 -5.08
C TRP A 42 -6.73 -5.62 -5.00
N ILE A 43 -7.31 -5.21 -6.13
CA ILE A 43 -8.39 -4.22 -6.15
C ILE A 43 -9.60 -4.73 -5.36
N GLY A 44 -10.04 -5.97 -5.62
CA GLY A 44 -11.17 -6.56 -4.91
C GLY A 44 -10.92 -6.65 -3.40
N ILE A 45 -9.78 -7.21 -3.00
CA ILE A 45 -9.39 -7.35 -1.59
C ILE A 45 -9.35 -5.99 -0.90
N SER A 46 -8.69 -5.00 -1.50
CA SER A 46 -8.52 -3.68 -0.87
C SER A 46 -9.85 -2.96 -0.68
N VAL A 47 -10.75 -3.00 -1.67
CA VAL A 47 -12.10 -2.41 -1.54
C VAL A 47 -12.94 -3.17 -0.52
N THR A 48 -12.96 -4.50 -0.57
CA THR A 48 -13.74 -5.31 0.38
C THR A 48 -13.26 -5.15 1.81
N VAL A 49 -11.96 -5.17 2.06
CA VAL A 49 -11.39 -5.00 3.41
C VAL A 49 -11.66 -3.59 3.92
N MET A 50 -11.41 -2.57 3.11
CA MET A 50 -11.53 -1.19 3.56
C MET A 50 -12.99 -0.76 3.73
N ALA A 51 -13.82 -0.90 2.68
CA ALA A 51 -15.20 -0.46 2.70
C ALA A 51 -16.13 -1.43 3.44
N GLY A 52 -15.82 -2.73 3.42
CA GLY A 52 -16.67 -3.76 4.01
C GLY A 52 -16.35 -4.09 5.47
N VAL A 53 -15.12 -3.87 5.93
CA VAL A 53 -14.69 -4.30 7.26
C VAL A 53 -14.12 -3.15 8.08
N LEU A 54 -13.00 -2.55 7.65
CA LEU A 54 -12.26 -1.59 8.45
C LEU A 54 -13.04 -0.32 8.70
N PHE A 55 -13.61 0.30 7.67
CA PHE A 55 -14.34 1.53 7.84
C PHE A 55 -15.62 1.38 8.68
N PRO A 56 -16.52 0.40 8.42
CA PRO A 56 -17.69 0.19 9.28
C PRO A 56 -17.32 -0.08 10.74
N MET A 57 -16.24 -0.83 10.97
CA MET A 57 -15.71 -1.10 12.30
C MET A 57 -15.20 0.19 12.96
N ALA A 58 -14.36 0.97 12.27
CA ALA A 58 -13.85 2.24 12.77
C ALA A 58 -14.98 3.21 13.10
N MET A 59 -15.94 3.35 12.18
CA MET A 59 -17.10 4.22 12.36
C MET A 59 -17.94 3.80 13.56
N THR A 60 -18.17 2.50 13.73
CA THR A 60 -18.94 1.97 14.87
C THR A 60 -18.25 2.31 16.20
N VAL A 61 -16.94 2.09 16.30
CA VAL A 61 -16.19 2.37 17.53
C VAL A 61 -16.16 3.88 17.82
N ILE A 62 -15.91 4.71 16.81
CA ILE A 62 -15.92 6.18 16.96
C ILE A 62 -17.29 6.66 17.42
N LEU A 63 -18.37 6.18 16.82
CA LEU A 63 -19.73 6.61 17.17
C LEU A 63 -20.14 6.18 18.59
N ILE A 64 -19.66 5.03 19.07
CA ILE A 64 -19.96 4.53 20.43
C ILE A 64 -19.18 5.32 21.49
N ASN A 65 -17.91 5.63 21.25
CA ASN A 65 -17.07 6.32 22.23
C ASN A 65 -17.32 7.84 22.28
N GLY A 66 -17.88 8.41 21.21
CA GLY A 66 -18.18 9.83 21.11
C GLY A 66 -18.01 10.27 19.67
N ALA A 67 -19.09 10.74 19.06
CA ALA A 67 -19.16 11.08 17.63
C ALA A 67 -18.34 12.34 17.28
N ASN A 68 -17.02 12.27 17.45
CA ASN A 68 -16.10 13.33 17.12
C ASN A 68 -16.02 13.44 15.60
N PHE A 69 -16.53 14.56 15.09
CA PHE A 69 -16.57 14.83 13.66
C PHE A 69 -15.18 14.78 13.01
N GLY A 70 -14.12 15.17 13.72
CA GLY A 70 -12.75 15.11 13.21
C GLY A 70 -12.27 13.67 12.94
N LEU A 71 -12.55 12.74 13.85
CA LEU A 71 -12.20 11.32 13.68
C LEU A 71 -13.02 10.67 12.57
N ILE A 72 -14.30 11.02 12.47
CA ILE A 72 -15.18 10.57 11.38
C ILE A 72 -14.63 11.04 10.04
N MET A 73 -14.25 12.32 9.92
CA MET A 73 -13.68 12.86 8.69
C MET A 73 -12.35 12.19 8.33
N ALA A 74 -11.50 11.88 9.31
CA ALA A 74 -10.26 11.15 9.07
C ALA A 74 -10.50 9.74 8.49
N ALA A 75 -11.43 8.98 9.07
CA ALA A 75 -11.82 7.65 8.58
C ALA A 75 -12.47 7.71 7.19
N MET A 76 -13.29 8.73 6.92
CA MET A 76 -13.87 8.95 5.59
C MET A 76 -12.81 9.26 4.54
N VAL A 77 -11.85 10.13 4.84
CA VAL A 77 -10.74 10.44 3.93
C VAL A 77 -9.89 9.19 3.66
N ALA A 78 -9.62 8.39 4.69
CA ALA A 78 -8.91 7.12 4.54
C ALA A 78 -9.62 6.17 3.57
N MET A 79 -10.94 5.98 3.73
CA MET A 79 -11.72 5.17 2.79
C MET A 79 -11.69 5.75 1.38
N VAL A 80 -11.92 7.05 1.23
CA VAL A 80 -11.97 7.73 -0.09
C VAL A 80 -10.64 7.57 -0.83
N LEU A 81 -9.50 7.71 -0.14
CA LEU A 81 -8.18 7.49 -0.76
C LEU A 81 -8.03 6.08 -1.32
N VAL A 82 -8.42 5.07 -0.54
CA VAL A 82 -8.34 3.66 -0.98
C VAL A 82 -9.30 3.42 -2.15
N VAL A 83 -10.55 3.88 -2.07
CA VAL A 83 -11.54 3.68 -3.13
C VAL A 83 -11.15 4.40 -4.42
N ILE A 84 -10.72 5.67 -4.36
CA ILE A 84 -10.30 6.43 -5.55
C ILE A 84 -9.11 5.74 -6.22
N SER A 85 -8.10 5.33 -5.44
CA SER A 85 -6.91 4.69 -6.00
C SER A 85 -7.23 3.38 -6.74
N ASN A 86 -8.22 2.64 -6.23
CA ASN A 86 -8.71 1.40 -6.82
C ASN A 86 -9.61 1.64 -8.05
N LEU A 87 -10.51 2.63 -8.00
CA LEU A 87 -11.35 3.01 -9.15
C LEU A 87 -10.55 3.61 -10.29
N ALA A 88 -9.46 4.33 -9.98
CA ALA A 88 -8.51 4.84 -10.95
C ALA A 88 -7.62 3.73 -11.56
N ALA A 89 -7.80 2.47 -11.15
CA ALA A 89 -7.02 1.32 -11.58
C ALA A 89 -5.50 1.58 -11.50
N LEU A 90 -5.06 2.27 -10.43
CA LEU A 90 -3.65 2.53 -10.22
C LEU A 90 -2.88 1.21 -10.04
N PRO A 91 -1.60 1.15 -10.46
CA PRO A 91 -0.84 -0.08 -10.31
C PRO A 91 -0.68 -0.43 -8.84
N THR A 92 -0.59 -1.73 -8.56
CA THR A 92 -0.51 -2.30 -7.19
C THR A 92 0.69 -1.81 -6.38
N THR A 93 1.69 -1.22 -7.03
CA THR A 93 2.78 -0.48 -6.39
C THR A 93 2.31 0.72 -5.58
N TYR A 94 1.14 1.28 -5.87
CA TYR A 94 0.52 2.39 -5.12
C TYR A 94 -0.67 1.92 -4.29
N THR A 95 -1.54 1.06 -4.83
CA THR A 95 -2.77 0.68 -4.11
C THR A 95 -2.48 -0.10 -2.83
N ILE A 96 -1.45 -0.96 -2.80
CA ILE A 96 -1.08 -1.70 -1.58
C ILE A 96 -0.56 -0.76 -0.48
N PRO A 97 0.40 0.17 -0.76
CA PRO A 97 0.75 1.20 0.22
C PRO A 97 -0.42 2.06 0.69
N ILE A 98 -1.31 2.47 -0.22
CA ILE A 98 -2.47 3.30 0.11
C ILE A 98 -3.45 2.53 1.02
N LEU A 99 -3.67 1.23 0.76
CA LEU A 99 -4.47 0.36 1.63
C LEU A 99 -3.89 0.29 3.05
N ILE A 100 -2.58 0.06 3.17
CA ILE A 100 -1.91 0.00 4.48
C ILE A 100 -2.02 1.33 5.20
N LEU A 101 -1.82 2.44 4.48
CA LEU A 101 -1.94 3.79 5.04
C LEU A 101 -3.38 4.06 5.51
N GLY A 102 -4.39 3.73 4.71
CA GLY A 102 -5.80 3.86 5.08
C GLY A 102 -6.13 3.05 6.32
N ALA A 103 -5.73 1.77 6.36
CA ALA A 103 -5.95 0.89 7.51
C ALA A 103 -5.27 1.43 8.78
N LEU A 104 -4.10 2.05 8.65
CA LEU A 104 -3.38 2.67 9.77
C LEU A 104 -4.10 3.93 10.27
N ILE A 105 -4.67 4.74 9.37
CA ILE A 105 -5.48 5.92 9.76
C ILE A 105 -6.72 5.46 10.53
N ASP A 106 -7.43 4.44 10.05
CA ASP A 106 -8.61 3.88 10.74
C ASP A 106 -8.24 3.34 12.12
N LEU A 107 -7.11 2.63 12.22
CA LEU A 107 -6.61 2.12 13.51
C LEU A 107 -6.25 3.26 14.48
N ILE A 108 -5.61 4.33 14.00
CA ILE A 108 -5.33 5.51 14.82
C ILE A 108 -6.63 6.17 15.27
N ALA A 109 -7.62 6.32 14.38
CA ALA A 109 -8.90 6.94 14.70
C ALA A 109 -9.65 6.13 15.78
N ILE A 110 -9.63 4.80 15.67
CA ILE A 110 -10.15 3.89 16.70
C ILE A 110 -9.44 4.12 18.03
N VAL A 111 -8.11 4.09 18.06
CA VAL A 111 -7.34 4.24 19.31
C VAL A 111 -7.60 5.61 19.94
N LEU A 112 -7.58 6.68 19.16
CA LEU A 112 -7.84 8.04 19.64
C LEU A 112 -9.27 8.22 20.16
N SER A 113 -10.25 7.50 19.60
CA SER A 113 -11.63 7.55 20.10
C SER A 113 -11.78 7.11 21.55
N PHE A 114 -10.85 6.32 22.10
CA PHE A 114 -10.89 5.91 23.52
C PHE A 114 -10.36 6.98 24.48
N PHE A 115 -9.67 8.01 23.98
CA PHE A 115 -9.06 9.06 24.80
C PHE A 115 -9.79 10.41 24.71
N ILE A 116 -10.78 10.52 23.84
CA ILE A 116 -11.56 11.73 23.54
C ILE A 116 -13.01 11.48 23.94
#